data_AF-A0A9N9I4K5-F1
#
_entry.id   AF-A0A9N9I4K5-F1
#
_cell.length_a   1.000
_cell.length_b   1.000
_cell.length_c   1.000
_cell.angle_alpha   90.00
_cell.angle_beta   90.00
_cell.angle_gamma   90.00
#
_symmetry.space_group_name_H-M   'P 1'
#
loop_
_entity.id
_entity.type
_entity.pdbx_description
1 polymer ?
#
loop_
_entity_poly.entity_id
_entity_poly.type
_entity_poly.pdbx_seq_one_letter_code
_entity_poly.pdbx_strand_id
1 'polypeptide(L)'
;MIQKLENTYELYFSKVAIVNGVYLIVASLKDRKLQCIIAIASTTTQGDEVECIVKDHNNLSLIKFTWPKIFSEYSSSKVRNNITSFHDIMHESDWQIHVLAFLLGVAKANAFLLFKKWCEGAYDTSHFNFR
;
A
#
# COMPACT_ATOMS: atom_id res chain seq x y z
N MET A 1 -20.04 27.46 4.88
CA MET A 1 -19.08 27.20 3.79
C MET A 1 -18.45 25.82 3.96
N ILE A 2 -19.26 24.76 4.06
CA ILE A 2 -18.82 23.37 4.37
C ILE A 2 -19.08 22.44 3.18
N GLN A 3 -20.18 22.66 2.44
CA GLN A 3 -20.52 21.93 1.20
C GLN A 3 -19.47 22.00 0.07
N LYS A 4 -18.55 22.98 0.08
CA LYS A 4 -17.53 23.12 -0.97
C LYS A 4 -16.37 22.12 -0.82
N LEU A 5 -16.07 21.68 0.41
CA LEU A 5 -14.96 20.76 0.69
C LEU A 5 -15.37 19.31 0.43
N GLU A 6 -16.59 18.91 0.81
CA GLU A 6 -17.14 17.57 0.53
C GLU A 6 -17.15 17.24 -0.97
N ASN A 7 -17.43 18.23 -1.84
CA ASN A 7 -17.36 18.02 -3.31
C ASN A 7 -15.94 17.87 -3.88
N THR A 8 -14.89 18.11 -3.09
CA THR A 8 -13.50 18.07 -3.56
C THR A 8 -12.81 16.75 -3.22
N TYR A 9 -13.28 16.10 -2.14
CA TYR A 9 -12.83 14.82 -1.62
C TYR A 9 -13.91 13.75 -1.91
N GLU A 10 -13.60 12.46 -1.83
CA GLU A 10 -14.55 11.37 -2.12
C GLU A 10 -14.98 11.25 -3.60
N LEU A 11 -14.29 11.93 -4.53
CA LEU A 11 -14.48 11.66 -5.96
C LEU A 11 -13.92 10.28 -6.30
N TYR A 12 -14.82 9.30 -6.31
CA TYR A 12 -14.56 7.93 -6.69
C TYR A 12 -15.14 7.64 -8.08
N PHE A 13 -14.30 7.12 -8.96
CA PHE A 13 -14.73 6.58 -10.25
C PHE A 13 -14.15 5.19 -10.42
N SER A 14 -14.97 4.26 -10.89
CA SER A 14 -14.48 2.96 -11.33
C SER A 14 -15.07 2.58 -12.67
N LYS A 15 -14.25 1.92 -13.49
CA LYS A 15 -14.66 1.30 -14.74
C LYS A 15 -14.11 -0.11 -14.78
N VAL A 16 -14.95 -1.03 -15.25
CA VAL A 16 -14.56 -2.41 -15.50
C VAL A 16 -14.46 -2.62 -17.00
N ALA A 17 -13.43 -3.31 -17.44
CA ALA A 17 -13.21 -3.72 -18.82
C ALA A 17 -12.83 -5.20 -18.87
N ILE A 18 -13.21 -5.89 -19.95
CA ILE A 18 -12.80 -7.27 -20.20
C ILE A 18 -11.75 -7.22 -21.30
N VAL A 19 -10.54 -7.69 -21.02
CA VAL A 19 -9.43 -7.76 -21.97
C VAL A 19 -8.94 -9.19 -22.02
N ASN A 20 -9.00 -9.82 -23.20
CA ASN A 20 -8.59 -11.22 -23.40
C ASN A 20 -9.23 -12.21 -22.41
N GLY A 21 -10.50 -12.02 -22.06
CA GLY A 21 -11.23 -12.85 -21.08
C GLY A 21 -10.91 -12.57 -19.61
N VAL A 22 -10.03 -11.60 -19.33
CA VAL A 22 -9.67 -11.18 -17.97
C VAL A 22 -10.40 -9.89 -17.62
N TYR A 23 -11.00 -9.85 -16.43
CA TYR A 23 -11.62 -8.64 -15.89
C TYR A 23 -10.57 -7.70 -15.32
N LEU A 24 -10.55 -6.47 -15.83
CA LEU A 24 -9.73 -5.38 -15.33
C LEU A 24 -10.64 -4.31 -14.75
N ILE A 25 -10.30 -3.85 -13.55
CA ILE A 25 -10.93 -2.68 -12.95
C ILE A 25 -9.91 -1.55 -12.87
N VAL A 26 -10.32 -0.36 -13.32
CA VAL A 26 -9.60 0.89 -13.11
C VAL A 26 -10.42 1.69 -12.13
N ALA A 27 -9.83 2.00 -10.97
CA ALA A 27 -10.46 2.78 -9.92
C ALA A 27 -9.61 4.02 -9.64
N SER A 28 -10.24 5.19 -9.58
CA SER A 28 -9.62 6.44 -9.15
C SER A 28 -10.33 6.97 -7.92
N LEU A 29 -9.56 7.38 -6.92
CA LEU A 29 -10.05 7.98 -5.69
C LEU A 29 -9.30 9.28 -5.45
N LYS A 30 -10.05 10.37 -5.24
CA LYS A 30 -9.50 11.63 -4.78
C LYS A 30 -9.75 11.79 -3.28
N ASP A 31 -8.76 11.39 -2.51
CA ASP A 31 -8.59 11.79 -1.12
C ASP A 31 -7.66 13.04 -1.10
N ARG A 32 -6.57 13.07 -0.32
CA ARG A 32 -5.56 14.16 -0.30
C ARG A 32 -4.82 14.36 -1.61
N LYS A 33 -4.60 13.28 -2.36
CA LYS A 33 -3.98 13.25 -3.68
C LYS A 33 -4.84 12.35 -4.57
N LEU A 34 -4.84 12.62 -5.87
CA LEU A 34 -5.48 11.72 -6.83
C LEU A 34 -4.71 10.40 -6.85
N GLN A 35 -5.38 9.31 -6.53
CA GLN A 35 -4.84 7.95 -6.61
C GLN A 35 -5.60 7.18 -7.67
N CYS A 36 -4.87 6.40 -8.48
CA CYS A 36 -5.45 5.50 -9.46
C CYS A 36 -4.85 4.12 -9.30
N ILE A 37 -5.70 3.10 -9.27
CA ILE A 37 -5.34 1.70 -9.17
C ILE A 37 -5.93 0.96 -10.38
N ILE A 38 -5.10 0.11 -10.97
CA ILE A 38 -5.53 -0.88 -11.95
C ILE A 38 -5.36 -2.24 -11.27
N ALA A 39 -6.43 -3.03 -11.22
CA ALA A 39 -6.38 -4.37 -10.67
C ALA A 39 -7.06 -5.37 -11.60
N ILE A 40 -6.61 -6.62 -11.52
CA ILE A 40 -7.31 -7.75 -12.11
C ILE A 40 -8.40 -8.16 -11.12
N ALA A 41 -9.60 -7.62 -11.29
CA ALA A 41 -10.76 -7.92 -10.47
C ALA A 41 -12.04 -7.61 -11.27
N SER A 42 -13.10 -8.37 -10.99
CA SER A 42 -14.40 -8.19 -11.64
C SER A 42 -15.21 -7.04 -11.04
N THR A 43 -15.08 -6.79 -9.73
CA THR A 43 -15.77 -5.71 -9.01
C THR A 43 -14.95 -5.25 -7.80
N THR A 44 -15.37 -4.18 -7.14
CA THR A 44 -14.93 -3.81 -5.79
C THR A 44 -16.15 -3.55 -4.92
N THR A 45 -16.10 -3.91 -3.64
CA THR A 45 -17.13 -3.55 -2.67
C THR A 45 -16.83 -2.20 -2.04
N GLN A 46 -17.86 -1.59 -1.47
CA GLN A 46 -17.69 -0.50 -0.51
C GLN A 46 -16.82 -1.04 0.65
N GLY A 47 -15.79 -0.27 1.01
CA GLY A 47 -14.89 -0.62 2.11
C GLY A 47 -15.19 0.23 3.35
N ASP A 48 -14.18 0.42 4.19
CA ASP A 48 -14.34 1.08 5.49
C ASP A 48 -14.47 2.60 5.35
N GLU A 49 -15.16 3.24 6.30
CA GLU A 49 -15.11 4.69 6.45
C GLU A 49 -13.74 5.11 6.98
N VAL A 50 -13.14 6.10 6.33
CA VAL A 50 -11.83 6.61 6.73
C VAL A 50 -11.96 8.09 7.08
N GLU A 51 -11.35 8.45 8.20
CA GLU A 51 -11.30 9.81 8.69
C GLU A 51 -9.98 10.46 8.28
N CYS A 52 -10.07 11.56 7.55
CA CYS A 52 -8.93 12.32 7.08
C CYS A 52 -8.99 13.73 7.65
N ILE A 53 -7.96 14.11 8.41
CA ILE A 53 -7.78 15.47 8.89
C ILE A 53 -7.18 16.30 7.75
N VAL A 54 -7.91 17.31 7.26
CA VAL A 54 -7.42 18.27 6.28
C VAL A 54 -7.15 19.58 6.99
N LYS A 55 -5.95 20.13 6.79
CA LYS A 55 -5.57 21.45 7.32
C LYS A 55 -5.70 22.47 6.20
N ASP A 56 -6.68 23.36 6.31
CA ASP A 56 -6.88 24.45 5.38
C ASP A 56 -6.67 25.79 6.10
N HIS A 57 -5.60 26.52 5.76
CA HIS A 57 -5.34 27.90 6.18
C HIS A 57 -5.69 28.21 7.66
N ASN A 58 -5.22 27.35 8.59
CA ASN A 58 -5.44 27.33 10.06
C ASN A 58 -6.68 26.61 10.62
N ASN A 59 -7.59 26.11 9.79
CA ASN A 59 -8.67 25.24 10.25
C ASN A 59 -8.32 23.76 10.00
N LEU A 60 -8.51 22.95 11.05
CA LEU A 60 -8.47 21.50 10.96
C LEU A 60 -9.91 21.02 10.76
N SER A 61 -10.19 20.45 9.60
CA SER A 61 -11.48 19.84 9.31
C SER A 61 -11.31 18.33 9.25
N LEU A 62 -12.13 17.61 10.04
CA LEU A 62 -12.26 16.17 9.95
C LEU A 62 -13.24 15.86 8.82
N ILE A 63 -12.78 15.19 7.77
CA ILE A 63 -13.63 14.71 6.68
C ILE A 63 -13.72 13.20 6.83
N LYS A 64 -14.95 12.68 6.83
CA LYS A 64 -15.20 11.23 6.78
C LYS A 64 -15.67 10.89 5.37
N PHE A 65 -15.11 9.86 4.77
CA PHE A 65 -15.54 9.38 3.47
C PHE A 65 -15.40 7.86 3.38
N THR A 66 -16.14 7.26 2.47
CA THR A 66 -16.07 5.81 2.29
C THR A 66 -14.92 5.42 1.39
N TRP A 67 -14.01 4.57 1.87
CA TRP A 67 -12.85 4.12 1.13
C TRP A 67 -13.16 2.79 0.42
N PRO A 68 -13.08 2.68 -0.92
CA PRO A 68 -13.32 1.42 -1.62
C PRO A 68 -12.29 0.34 -1.26
N LYS A 69 -12.75 -0.89 -1.07
CA LYS A 69 -11.95 -2.00 -0.51
C LYS A 69 -10.68 -2.32 -1.31
N ILE A 70 -10.71 -2.19 -2.64
CA ILE A 70 -9.56 -2.38 -3.53
C ILE A 70 -8.33 -1.54 -3.15
N PHE A 71 -8.55 -0.32 -2.63
CA PHE A 71 -7.45 0.54 -2.22
C PHE A 71 -6.92 0.16 -0.83
N SER A 72 -7.77 -0.37 0.06
CA SER A 72 -7.34 -0.94 1.34
C SER A 72 -6.49 -2.19 1.12
N GLU A 73 -6.91 -3.07 0.20
CA GLU A 73 -6.14 -4.24 -0.24
C GLU A 73 -4.79 -3.85 -0.85
N TYR A 74 -4.78 -2.84 -1.72
CA TYR A 74 -3.53 -2.32 -2.27
C TYR A 74 -2.61 -1.74 -1.18
N SER A 75 -3.16 -0.95 -0.25
CA SER A 75 -2.37 -0.31 0.82
C SER A 75 -1.77 -1.34 1.78
N SER A 76 -2.55 -2.34 2.19
CA SER A 76 -2.06 -3.46 3.02
C SER A 76 -0.99 -4.30 2.32
N SER A 77 -1.10 -4.50 1.00
CA SER A 77 -0.05 -5.17 0.22
C SER A 77 1.26 -4.36 0.17
N LYS A 78 1.17 -3.03 0.21
CA LYS A 78 2.32 -2.12 0.22
C LYS A 78 3.12 -2.20 1.52
N VAL A 79 2.44 -2.39 2.66
CA VAL A 79 3.09 -2.52 3.99
C VAL A 79 3.99 -3.77 4.05
N ARG A 80 3.68 -4.82 3.28
CA ARG A 80 4.56 -6.00 3.18
C ARG A 80 5.91 -5.69 2.53
N ASN A 81 6.00 -4.60 1.77
CA ASN A 81 7.20 -4.16 1.08
C ASN A 81 7.91 -2.98 1.77
N ASN A 82 7.62 -2.70 3.05
CA ASN A 82 8.40 -1.73 3.88
C ASN A 82 9.81 -2.23 4.24
N ILE A 83 10.46 -2.96 3.32
CA ILE A 83 11.92 -2.99 3.28
C ILE A 83 12.30 -1.62 2.71
N THR A 84 13.14 -0.88 3.44
CA THR A 84 13.70 0.42 3.04
C THR A 84 13.84 0.49 1.53
N SER A 85 13.20 1.49 0.92
CA SER A 85 13.18 1.68 -0.53
C SER A 85 14.58 1.42 -1.07
N PHE A 86 14.71 0.34 -1.85
CA PHE A 86 16.01 -0.12 -2.37
C PHE A 86 16.73 1.03 -3.08
N HIS A 87 15.97 1.93 -3.69
CA HIS A 87 16.42 3.16 -4.34
C HIS A 87 17.22 4.11 -3.46
N ASP A 88 16.95 4.18 -2.15
CA ASP A 88 17.71 5.07 -1.24
C ASP A 88 19.09 4.49 -0.89
N ILE A 89 19.30 3.19 -1.10
CA ILE A 89 20.57 2.49 -0.86
C ILE A 89 21.44 2.46 -2.15
N MET A 90 20.85 2.67 -3.33
CA MET A 90 21.51 2.50 -4.64
C MET A 90 22.50 3.60 -5.04
N HIS A 91 22.75 4.62 -4.22
CA HIS A 91 23.44 5.82 -4.69
C HIS A 91 24.99 5.69 -4.80
N GLU A 92 25.63 4.62 -4.29
CA GLU A 92 27.10 4.63 -4.10
C GLU A 92 27.90 3.34 -4.41
N SER A 93 27.37 2.29 -5.05
CA SER A 93 28.15 1.03 -5.23
C SER A 93 27.97 0.33 -6.59
N ASP A 94 28.93 -0.53 -6.95
CA ASP A 94 28.88 -1.36 -8.16
C ASP A 94 27.69 -2.33 -8.17
N TRP A 95 27.04 -2.47 -9.33
CA TRP A 95 25.81 -3.27 -9.52
C TRP A 95 25.93 -4.73 -9.07
N GLN A 96 27.14 -5.31 -9.11
CA GLN A 96 27.39 -6.69 -8.67
C GLN A 96 27.23 -6.86 -7.16
N ILE A 97 27.68 -5.87 -6.39
CA ILE A 97 27.53 -5.83 -4.93
C ILE A 97 26.04 -5.65 -4.58
N HIS A 98 25.29 -4.94 -5.42
CA HIS A 98 23.83 -4.76 -5.24
C HIS A 98 23.05 -6.04 -5.46
N VAL A 99 23.36 -6.80 -6.52
CA VAL A 99 22.73 -8.10 -6.76
C VAL A 99 23.02 -9.05 -5.61
N LEU A 100 24.26 -9.08 -5.13
CA LEU A 100 24.64 -9.89 -3.97
C LEU A 100 23.89 -9.47 -2.70
N ALA A 101 23.83 -8.17 -2.40
CA ALA A 101 23.12 -7.64 -1.23
C ALA A 101 21.61 -7.92 -1.30
N PHE A 102 21.00 -7.81 -2.48
CA PHE A 102 19.61 -8.17 -2.71
C PHE A 102 19.36 -9.66 -2.44
N LEU A 103 20.19 -10.54 -3.01
CA LEU A 103 20.07 -11.99 -2.80
C LEU A 103 20.23 -12.36 -1.32
N LEU A 104 21.18 -11.74 -0.61
CA LEU A 104 21.37 -11.93 0.83
C LEU A 104 20.17 -11.40 1.63
N GLY A 105 19.57 -10.27 1.24
CA GLY A 105 18.36 -9.72 1.84
C GLY A 105 17.16 -10.65 1.70
N VAL A 106 16.95 -11.20 0.50
CA VAL A 106 15.90 -12.19 0.23
C VAL A 106 16.14 -13.48 1.00
N ALA A 107 17.37 -13.99 1.01
CA ALA A 107 17.74 -15.20 1.76
C ALA A 107 17.48 -15.02 3.26
N LYS A 108 17.86 -13.87 3.84
CA LYS A 108 17.62 -13.54 5.24
C LYS A 108 16.13 -13.44 5.57
N ALA A 109 15.35 -12.75 4.73
CA ALA A 109 13.91 -12.62 4.92
C ALA A 109 13.22 -13.99 4.90
N ASN A 110 13.59 -14.85 3.94
CA ASN A 110 13.06 -16.21 3.86
C ASN A 110 13.47 -17.07 5.05
N ALA A 111 14.72 -16.97 5.51
CA ALA A 111 15.21 -17.66 6.71
C ALA A 111 14.45 -17.21 7.97
N PHE A 112 14.15 -15.91 8.11
CA PHE A 112 13.36 -15.39 9.22
C PHE A 112 11.91 -15.88 9.18
N LEU A 113 11.29 -15.92 8.01
CA LEU A 113 9.96 -16.51 7.83
C LEU A 113 9.94 -17.99 8.17
N LEU A 114 11.01 -18.72 7.81
CA LEU A 114 11.24 -20.12 8.21
C LEU A 114 11.24 -20.23 9.74
N PHE A 115 12.12 -19.46 10.38
CA PHE A 115 12.29 -19.44 11.83
C PHE A 115 10.97 -19.13 12.55
N LYS A 116 10.24 -18.09 12.12
CA LYS A 116 8.92 -17.73 12.66
C LYS A 116 7.89 -18.83 12.55
N LYS A 117 7.95 -19.63 11.48
CA LYS A 117 6.96 -20.66 11.17
C LYS A 117 7.23 -21.98 11.93
N TRP A 118 8.50 -22.33 12.13
CA TRP A 118 8.88 -23.65 12.62
C TRP A 118 9.54 -23.66 14.01
N CYS A 119 9.89 -22.51 14.60
CA CYS A 119 10.40 -22.44 15.97
C CYS A 119 9.30 -21.99 16.94
N GLU A 120 8.94 -22.87 17.88
CA GLU A 120 8.03 -22.52 18.97
C GLU A 120 8.63 -21.39 19.83
N GLY A 121 7.83 -20.36 20.14
CA GLY A 121 8.29 -19.16 20.85
C GLY A 121 8.92 -18.08 19.98
N ALA A 122 9.10 -18.30 18.67
CA ALA A 122 9.67 -17.30 17.77
C ALA A 122 8.74 -16.12 17.45
N TYR A 123 7.44 -16.18 17.80
CA TYR A 123 6.42 -15.19 17.39
C TYR A 123 6.73 -13.75 17.86
N ASP A 124 7.42 -13.59 18.99
CA ASP A 124 7.80 -12.28 19.53
C ASP A 124 9.21 -11.83 19.11
N THR A 125 10.01 -12.71 18.50
CA THR A 125 11.36 -12.37 18.05
C THR A 125 11.31 -11.39 16.89
N SER A 126 11.81 -10.17 17.07
CA SER A 126 11.91 -9.19 15.99
C SER A 126 12.93 -9.63 14.94
N HIS A 127 12.79 -9.14 13.70
CA HIS A 127 13.78 -9.39 12.64
C HIS A 127 15.18 -8.87 13.00
N PHE A 128 15.27 -7.88 13.90
CA PHE A 128 16.53 -7.37 14.43
C PHE A 128 17.23 -8.40 15.32
N ASN A 129 16.48 -9.08 16.19
CA ASN A 129 17.00 -10.10 17.11
C ASN A 129 17.32 -11.44 16.44
N PHE A 130 16.84 -11.65 15.21
CA PHE A 130 17.13 -12.84 14.40
C PHE A 130 18.43 -12.73 13.58
N ARG A 131 18.94 -11.51 13.36
CA ARG A 131 20.16 -11.30 12.57
C ARG A 131 21.37 -11.95 13.23
#